data_AF-A0A6A0A6R5-F1
#
_entry.id   AF-A0A6A0A6R5-F1
#
_cell.length_a   1.000
_cell.length_b   1.000
_cell.length_c   1.000
_cell.angle_alpha   90.00
_cell.angle_beta   90.00
_cell.angle_gamma   90.00
#
_symmetry.space_group_name_H-M   'P 1'
#
loop_
_entity.id
_entity.type
_entity.pdbx_description
1 polymer ?
#
loop_
_entity_poly.entity_id
_entity_poly.type
_entity_poly.pdbx_seq_one_letter_code
_entity_poly.pdbx_strand_id
1 'polypeptide(L)'
;DFGSVRAFADQQLRELQGSGRKLDVLVNNAGVMGVAAAADGSDRTMRINHLGPFLLTQLLQPAMGRGCRVVNVSSRMHLQGSLAWSL
;
A
#
# COMPACT_ATOMS: atom_id res chain seq x y z
N ASP A 1 -0.65 -1.48 -13.73
CA ASP A 1 -0.13 -0.18 -13.20
C ASP A 1 -0.50 -0.06 -11.70
N PHE A 2 -0.65 1.15 -11.16
CA PHE A 2 -1.21 1.43 -9.82
C PHE A 2 -2.54 2.22 -9.89
N GLY A 3 -3.24 2.17 -11.02
CA GLY A 3 -4.47 2.93 -11.27
C GLY A 3 -5.56 2.62 -10.24
N SER A 4 -5.75 1.35 -9.88
CA SER A 4 -6.72 0.96 -8.84
C SER A 4 -6.39 1.54 -7.47
N VAL A 5 -5.10 1.62 -7.10
CA VAL A 5 -4.65 2.21 -5.84
C VAL A 5 -4.97 3.70 -5.79
N ARG A 6 -4.71 4.42 -6.90
CA ARG A 6 -5.02 5.86 -7.01
C ARG A 6 -6.52 6.11 -6.96
N ALA A 7 -7.30 5.36 -7.75
CA ALA A 7 -8.75 5.48 -7.78
C ALA A 7 -9.39 5.20 -6.41
N PHE A 8 -8.90 4.17 -5.70
CA PHE A 8 -9.33 3.87 -4.34
C PHE A 8 -8.96 5.00 -3.37
N ALA A 9 -7.73 5.50 -3.40
CA ALA A 9 -7.31 6.61 -2.55
C ALA A 9 -8.18 7.85 -2.78
N ASP A 10 -8.43 8.22 -4.04
CA ASP A 10 -9.28 9.36 -4.41
C ASP A 10 -10.71 9.20 -3.90
N GLN A 11 -11.27 7.99 -3.98
CA GLN A 11 -12.59 7.69 -3.43
C GLN A 11 -12.60 7.89 -1.91
N GLN A 12 -11.63 7.33 -1.19
CA GLN A 12 -11.55 7.44 0.27
C GLN A 12 -11.33 8.88 0.73
N LEU A 13 -10.51 9.65 0.02
CA LEU A 13 -10.31 11.07 0.31
C LEU A 13 -11.63 11.84 0.18
N ARG A 14 -12.42 11.60 -0.87
CA ARG A 14 -13.75 12.22 -1.04
C ARG A 14 -14.71 11.85 0.07
N GLU A 15 -14.75 10.58 0.46
CA GLU A 15 -15.63 10.10 1.54
C GLU A 15 -15.27 10.73 2.91
N LEU A 16 -13.98 10.80 3.23
CA LEU A 16 -13.49 11.42 4.47
C LEU A 16 -13.74 12.94 4.47
N GLN A 17 -13.49 13.62 3.35
CA GLN A 17 -13.78 15.05 3.20
C GLN A 17 -15.28 15.33 3.35
N GLY A 18 -16.13 14.58 2.65
CA GLY A 18 -17.58 14.76 2.70
C GLY A 18 -18.21 14.50 4.07
N SER A 19 -17.60 13.62 4.86
CA SER A 19 -18.04 13.32 6.23
C SER A 19 -17.37 14.18 7.32
N GLY A 20 -16.39 15.01 6.96
CA GLY A 20 -15.56 15.75 7.93
C GLY A 20 -14.68 14.86 8.82
N ARG A 21 -14.60 13.56 8.53
CA ARG A 21 -13.83 12.59 9.31
C ARG A 21 -12.37 12.60 8.90
N LYS A 22 -11.50 12.16 9.81
CA LYS A 22 -10.09 11.89 9.55
C LYS A 22 -9.83 10.39 9.64
N LEU A 23 -8.75 9.95 8.99
CA LEU A 23 -8.28 8.58 9.05
C LEU A 23 -7.47 8.38 10.34
N ASP A 24 -7.91 7.46 11.20
CA ASP A 24 -7.24 7.16 12.48
C ASP A 24 -6.28 5.96 12.36
N VAL A 25 -6.61 4.99 11.52
CA VAL A 25 -5.81 3.78 11.32
C VAL A 25 -5.85 3.36 9.86
N LEU A 26 -4.68 3.09 9.28
CA LEU A 26 -4.51 2.42 8.01
C LEU A 26 -3.83 1.07 8.24
N VAL A 27 -4.45 -0.01 7.81
CA VAL A 27 -3.87 -1.36 7.90
C VAL A 27 -3.55 -1.88 6.50
N ASN A 28 -2.28 -1.88 6.15
CA ASN A 28 -1.75 -2.49 4.93
C ASN A 28 -1.56 -4.00 5.18
N ASN A 29 -2.64 -4.76 5.03
CA ASN A 29 -2.65 -6.22 5.21
C ASN A 29 -2.72 -7.01 3.90
N ALA A 30 -3.24 -6.40 2.82
CA ALA A 30 -3.40 -7.11 1.56
C ALA A 30 -2.04 -7.58 1.03
N GLY A 31 -1.94 -8.86 0.69
CA GLY A 31 -0.70 -9.45 0.20
C GLY A 31 -0.94 -10.76 -0.56
N VAL A 32 0.01 -11.09 -1.43
CA VAL A 32 0.03 -12.31 -2.24
C VAL A 32 1.36 -13.06 -2.03
N MET A 33 1.35 -14.36 -2.32
CA MET A 33 2.54 -15.22 -2.27
C MET A 33 2.48 -16.25 -3.40
N GLY A 34 3.62 -16.61 -3.99
CA GLY A 34 3.69 -17.65 -5.02
C GLY A 34 3.04 -17.27 -6.36
N VAL A 35 2.93 -15.97 -6.66
CA VAL A 35 2.37 -15.47 -7.91
C VAL A 35 3.44 -15.27 -8.97
N ALA A 36 3.11 -15.56 -10.23
CA ALA A 36 3.98 -15.24 -11.37
C ALA A 36 4.15 -13.73 -11.55
N ALA A 37 5.23 -13.31 -12.23
CA ALA A 37 5.43 -11.93 -12.64
C ALA A 37 4.28 -11.41 -13.51
N ALA A 38 4.12 -10.08 -13.59
CA ALA A 38 3.18 -9.47 -14.51
C ALA A 38 3.68 -9.61 -15.96
N ALA A 39 2.79 -9.38 -16.93
CA ALA A 39 3.11 -9.49 -18.36
C ALA A 39 4.23 -8.52 -18.80
N ASP A 40 4.40 -7.41 -18.08
CA ASP A 40 5.48 -6.42 -18.29
C ASP A 40 6.82 -6.82 -17.63
N GLY A 41 6.92 -8.04 -17.09
CA GLY A 41 8.11 -8.57 -16.42
C GLY A 41 8.28 -8.11 -14.97
N SER A 42 7.40 -7.24 -14.45
CA SER A 42 7.53 -6.75 -13.10
C SER A 42 7.10 -7.77 -12.03
N ASP A 43 7.78 -7.73 -10.89
CA ASP A 43 7.47 -8.58 -9.75
C ASP A 43 6.13 -8.16 -9.10
N ARG A 44 5.12 -9.04 -9.22
CA ARG A 44 3.80 -8.83 -8.64
C ARG A 44 3.82 -8.83 -7.11
N THR A 45 4.65 -9.65 -6.48
CA THR A 45 4.77 -9.70 -5.03
C THR A 45 5.30 -8.36 -4.52
N MET A 46 6.34 -7.82 -5.15
CA MET A 46 6.88 -6.50 -4.81
C MET A 46 5.86 -5.38 -5.03
N ARG A 47 5.14 -5.42 -6.16
CA ARG A 47 4.11 -4.43 -6.48
C ARG A 47 2.95 -4.45 -5.49
N ILE A 48 2.46 -5.62 -5.12
CA ILE A 48 1.25 -5.77 -4.30
C ILE A 48 1.57 -5.64 -2.81
N ASN A 49 2.63 -6.27 -2.31
CA ASN A 49 2.90 -6.36 -0.87
C ASN A 49 3.68 -5.14 -0.34
N HIS A 50 4.37 -4.39 -1.22
CA HIS A 50 5.22 -3.28 -0.81
C HIS A 50 4.88 -1.96 -1.50
N LEU A 51 4.99 -1.89 -2.83
CA LEU A 51 4.85 -0.61 -3.55
C LEU A 51 3.41 -0.07 -3.53
N GLY A 52 2.40 -0.93 -3.65
CA GLY A 52 0.99 -0.56 -3.54
C GLY A 52 0.66 0.04 -2.17
N PRO A 53 0.92 -0.67 -1.05
CA PRO A 53 0.79 -0.14 0.30
C PRO A 53 1.54 1.15 0.56
N PHE A 54 2.78 1.26 0.07
CA PHE A 54 3.57 2.48 0.18
C PHE A 54 2.86 3.65 -0.52
N LEU A 55 2.47 3.46 -1.78
CA LEU A 55 1.77 4.48 -2.56
C LEU A 55 0.43 4.87 -1.90
N LEU A 56 -0.37 3.90 -1.47
CA LEU A 56 -1.65 4.15 -0.81
C LEU A 56 -1.47 5.00 0.46
N THR A 57 -0.47 4.66 1.27
CA THR A 57 -0.13 5.41 2.49
C THR A 57 0.23 6.86 2.16
N GLN A 58 1.03 7.10 1.12
CA GLN A 58 1.38 8.45 0.68
C GLN A 58 0.16 9.23 0.18
N LEU A 59 -0.70 8.60 -0.62
CA LEU A 59 -1.89 9.24 -1.17
C LEU A 59 -2.92 9.60 -0.09
N LEU A 60 -3.06 8.78 0.95
CA LEU A 60 -4.01 9.03 2.05
C LEU A 60 -3.45 9.96 3.14
N GLN A 61 -2.16 10.32 3.10
CA GLN A 61 -1.52 11.19 4.08
C GLN A 61 -2.32 12.48 4.38
N PRO A 62 -2.91 13.20 3.40
CA PRO A 62 -3.65 14.44 3.68
C PRO A 62 -4.92 14.25 4.53
N ALA A 63 -5.46 13.02 4.57
CA ALA A 63 -6.66 12.70 5.35
C ALA A 63 -6.35 12.09 6.73
N MET A 64 -5.07 11.82 7.04
CA MET A 64 -4.66 11.27 8.33
C MET A 64 -4.90 12.26 9.46
N GLY A 65 -5.54 11.77 10.53
CA GLY A 65 -5.78 12.53 11.75
C GLY A 65 -4.54 12.63 12.64
N ARG A 66 -4.61 13.46 13.68
CA ARG A 66 -3.56 13.53 14.70
C ARG A 66 -3.46 12.17 15.40
N GLY A 67 -2.26 11.59 15.41
CA GLY A 67 -2.03 10.28 16.03
C GLY A 67 -2.45 9.10 15.15
N CYS A 68 -2.74 9.32 13.86
CA CYS A 68 -3.03 8.26 12.92
C CYS A 68 -1.90 7.21 12.91
N ARG A 69 -2.28 5.93 12.86
CA ARG A 69 -1.33 4.81 12.84
C ARG A 69 -1.40 4.08 11.50
N VAL A 70 -0.24 3.86 10.88
CA VAL A 70 -0.11 2.98 9.72
C VAL A 70 0.49 1.66 10.19
N VAL A 71 -0.22 0.57 9.97
CA VAL A 71 0.19 -0.79 10.34
C VAL A 71 0.45 -1.57 9.06
N ASN A 72 1.69 -2.01 8.87
CA ASN A 72 2.07 -2.91 7.78
C ASN A 72 2.17 -4.34 8.32
N VAL A 73 1.39 -5.25 7.76
CA VAL A 73 1.46 -6.67 8.12
C VAL A 73 2.59 -7.32 7.33
N SER A 74 3.50 -7.97 8.05
CA SER A 74 4.63 -8.71 7.46
C SER A 74 4.57 -10.18 7.87
N SER A 75 5.48 -10.99 7.34
CA SER A 75 5.65 -12.39 7.74
C SER A 75 7.12 -12.67 8.09
N ARG A 76 7.40 -13.78 8.77
CA ARG A 76 8.78 -14.22 9.05
C ARG A 76 9.61 -14.44 7.78
N MET A 77 8.96 -14.70 6.64
CA MET A 77 9.63 -14.92 5.35
C MET A 77 10.42 -13.69 4.87
N HIS A 78 10.07 -12.47 5.33
CA HIS A 78 10.85 -11.28 4.97
C HIS A 78 12.32 -11.37 5.41
N LEU A 79 12.62 -12.15 6.46
CA LEU A 79 13.99 -12.37 6.96
C LEU A 79 14.86 -13.19 5.98
N GLN A 80 14.23 -13.88 5.04
CA GLN A 80 14.90 -14.72 4.04
C GLN A 80 15.08 -14.01 2.69
N GLY A 81 14.42 -12.87 2.50
CA GLY A 81 14.50 -12.11 1.26
C GLY A 81 15.75 -11.22 1.22
N SER A 82 16.43 -11.19 0.08
CA SER A 82 17.48 -10.22 -0.22
C SER A 82 17.13 -9.43 -1.47
N LEU A 83 17.25 -8.11 -1.42
CA LEU A 83 17.14 -7.25 -2.60
C LEU A 83 18.55 -6.90 -3.08
N ALA A 84 18.92 -7.38 -4.26
CA ALA A 84 20.12 -6.92 -4.94
C ALA A 84 19.81 -5.59 -5.63
N TRP A 85 20.11 -4.48 -4.95
CA TRP A 85 19.95 -3.15 -5.53
C TRP A 85 21.22 -2.77 -6.29
N SER A 86 21.15 -2.76 -7.62
CA SER A 86 22.19 -2.13 -8.45
C SER A 86 21.79 -0.68 -8.70
N LEU A 87 22.61 0.25 -8.20
CA LEU A 87 22.56 1.67 -8.61
C LEU A 87 23.10 1.85 -10.02
#